data_AF-A0A256W3R9-F1
#
_entry.id   AF-A0A256W3R9-F1
#
_cell.length_a   1.000
_cell.length_b   1.000
_cell.length_c   1.000
_cell.angle_alpha   90.00
_cell.angle_beta   90.00
_cell.angle_gamma   90.00
#
_symmetry.space_group_name_H-M   'P 1'
#
loop_
_entity.id
_entity.type
_entity.pdbx_description
1 polymer ?
#
loop_
_entity_poly.entity_id
_entity_poly.type
_entity_poly.pdbx_seq_one_letter_code
_entity_poly.pdbx_strand_id
1 'polypeptide(L)'
;MLVKSINNLKNVFVISTLLVLLASCGSGSGELTGVQDRGEWYQDDPYGMLFIPMGSYNMGASDEDVPYGQSNPSKTVSVQAFYMDETEITNNEYRQFVYWVKDSIAHVILGELGDEEIFGNHLKRNKDGDPYEVMEQGQIHNPINWDEPILYDDTDDSENESTVT
;
A
#
# COMPACT_ATOMS: atom_id res chain seq x y z
N MET A 1 -38.88 -56.69 43.04
CA MET A 1 -38.01 -55.62 43.56
C MET A 1 -36.65 -55.54 42.84
N LEU A 2 -36.04 -56.68 42.47
CA LEU A 2 -34.70 -56.74 41.84
C LEU A 2 -34.59 -56.07 40.44
N VAL A 3 -35.60 -56.21 39.58
CA VAL A 3 -35.58 -55.64 38.21
C VAL A 3 -35.52 -54.11 38.19
N LYS A 4 -36.16 -53.46 39.18
CA LYS A 4 -36.17 -51.98 39.30
C LYS A 4 -34.79 -51.45 39.68
N SER A 5 -34.05 -52.18 40.52
CA SER A 5 -32.66 -51.84 40.90
C SER A 5 -31.69 -51.98 39.72
N ILE A 6 -31.88 -53.01 38.87
CA ILE A 6 -31.04 -53.25 37.69
C ILE A 6 -31.26 -52.16 36.62
N ASN A 7 -32.50 -51.73 36.39
CA ASN A 7 -32.79 -50.65 35.44
C ASN A 7 -32.27 -49.29 35.93
N ASN A 8 -32.33 -49.03 37.24
CA ASN A 8 -31.72 -47.82 37.81
C ASN A 8 -30.19 -47.84 37.68
N LEU A 9 -29.54 -49.00 37.89
CA LEU A 9 -28.08 -49.14 37.73
C LEU A 9 -27.64 -48.98 36.25
N LYS A 10 -28.43 -49.50 35.31
CA LYS A 10 -28.20 -49.31 33.86
C LYS A 10 -28.31 -47.83 33.45
N ASN A 11 -29.32 -47.12 33.96
CA ASN A 11 -29.48 -45.69 33.68
C ASN A 11 -28.34 -44.85 34.26
N VAL A 12 -27.86 -45.18 35.47
CA VAL A 12 -26.68 -44.53 36.06
C VAL A 12 -25.43 -44.78 35.22
N PHE A 13 -25.24 -45.99 34.72
CA PHE A 13 -24.12 -46.31 33.84
C PHE A 13 -24.18 -45.49 32.54
N VAL A 14 -25.34 -45.43 31.88
CA VAL A 14 -25.53 -44.67 30.64
C VAL A 14 -25.27 -43.17 30.85
N ILE A 15 -25.74 -42.59 31.95
CA ILE A 15 -25.52 -41.18 32.28
C ILE A 15 -24.03 -40.91 32.57
N SER A 16 -23.35 -41.82 33.26
CA SER A 16 -21.91 -41.71 33.53
C SER A 16 -21.09 -41.74 32.25
N THR A 17 -21.38 -42.64 31.31
CA THR A 17 -20.65 -42.71 30.03
C THR A 17 -20.89 -41.46 29.19
N LEU A 18 -22.11 -40.91 29.21
CA LEU A 18 -22.46 -39.68 28.51
C LEU A 18 -21.69 -38.46 29.05
N LEU A 19 -21.54 -38.36 30.36
CA LEU A 19 -20.76 -37.28 31.01
C LEU A 19 -19.27 -37.33 30.65
N VAL A 20 -18.69 -38.53 30.59
CA VAL A 20 -17.28 -38.70 30.18
C VAL A 20 -17.07 -38.30 28.72
N LEU A 21 -18.02 -38.61 27.83
CA LEU A 21 -17.94 -38.22 26.42
C LEU A 21 -18.06 -36.70 26.24
N LEU A 22 -18.89 -36.02 27.03
CA LEU A 22 -19.02 -34.56 26.99
C LEU A 22 -17.77 -33.85 27.54
N ALA A 23 -17.08 -34.44 28.52
CA ALA A 23 -15.83 -33.89 29.07
C ALA A 23 -14.62 -34.02 28.12
N SER A 24 -14.69 -34.89 27.12
CA SER A 24 -13.61 -35.11 26.15
C SER A 24 -13.58 -34.07 25.02
N CYS A 25 -14.60 -33.22 24.89
CA CYS A 25 -14.63 -32.16 23.88
C CYS A 25 -13.85 -30.93 24.41
N GLY A 26 -12.53 -31.04 24.47
CA GLY A 26 -11.62 -29.93 24.73
C GLY A 26 -11.13 -29.37 23.40
N SER A 27 -11.40 -28.09 23.14
CA SER A 27 -10.88 -27.37 21.98
C SER A 27 -9.35 -27.28 22.08
N GLY A 28 -8.65 -28.16 21.35
CA GLY A 28 -7.20 -28.07 21.19
C GLY A 28 -6.84 -26.85 20.36
N SER A 29 -6.60 -25.73 21.02
CA SER A 29 -5.89 -24.59 20.41
C SER A 29 -4.44 -25.02 20.18
N GLY A 30 -4.01 -25.06 18.93
CA GLY A 30 -2.64 -25.46 18.56
C GLY A 30 -1.58 -24.63 19.30
N GLU A 31 -0.39 -25.19 19.46
CA GLU A 31 0.71 -24.66 20.30
C GLU A 31 1.30 -23.31 19.83
N LEU A 32 0.78 -22.71 18.76
CA LEU A 32 1.23 -21.43 18.19
C LEU A 32 0.02 -20.55 17.83
N THR A 33 -0.70 -20.06 18.85
CA THR A 33 -1.85 -19.15 18.67
C THR A 33 -1.49 -17.67 18.52
N GLY A 34 -0.20 -17.33 18.48
CA GLY A 34 0.25 -15.94 18.44
C GLY A 34 0.04 -15.19 19.76
N VAL A 35 0.41 -13.91 19.78
CA VAL A 35 0.20 -13.04 20.94
C VAL A 35 -1.28 -12.65 20.98
N GLN A 36 -1.96 -13.01 22.07
CA GLN A 36 -3.33 -12.58 22.35
C GLN A 36 -3.35 -11.07 22.61
N ASP A 37 -4.43 -10.38 22.23
CA ASP A 37 -4.56 -8.90 22.24
C ASP A 37 -3.72 -8.13 21.20
N ARG A 38 -3.52 -8.68 20.01
CA ARG A 38 -3.10 -7.83 18.88
C ARG A 38 -4.31 -7.00 18.42
N GLY A 39 -4.14 -5.69 18.29
CA GLY A 39 -5.13 -4.85 17.62
C GLY A 39 -5.42 -5.39 16.21
N GLU A 40 -6.68 -5.28 15.78
CA GLU A 40 -7.11 -5.59 14.42
C GLU A 40 -6.15 -4.89 13.44
N TRP A 41 -5.51 -5.66 12.56
CA TRP A 41 -4.68 -5.09 11.50
C TRP A 41 -5.61 -4.52 10.44
N TYR A 42 -5.64 -3.20 10.34
CA TYR A 42 -6.33 -2.48 9.29
C TYR A 42 -5.28 -1.79 8.41
N GLN A 43 -5.38 -2.00 7.10
CA GLN A 43 -4.62 -1.23 6.14
C GLN A 43 -5.47 -0.01 5.79
N ASP A 44 -4.97 1.17 6.14
CA ASP A 44 -5.64 2.42 5.76
C ASP A 44 -5.69 2.53 4.24
N ASP A 45 -6.81 2.99 3.73
CA ASP A 45 -6.99 3.21 2.30
C ASP A 45 -6.11 4.39 1.84
N PRO A 46 -5.26 4.22 0.80
CA PRO A 46 -4.45 5.31 0.29
C PRO A 46 -5.32 6.49 -0.16
N TYR A 47 -4.82 7.70 0.07
CA TYR A 47 -5.55 8.91 -0.28
C TYR A 47 -5.88 8.97 -1.78
N GLY A 48 -7.15 9.20 -2.11
CA GLY A 48 -7.63 9.27 -3.50
C GLY A 48 -7.78 7.92 -4.20
N MET A 49 -7.69 6.81 -3.46
CA MET A 49 -7.87 5.45 -3.99
C MET A 49 -8.98 4.69 -3.29
N LEU A 50 -9.69 3.86 -4.04
CA LEU A 50 -10.72 2.95 -3.56
C LEU A 50 -10.24 1.50 -3.57
N PHE A 51 -10.59 0.75 -2.53
CA PHE A 51 -10.37 -0.69 -2.47
C PHE A 51 -11.34 -1.45 -3.39
N ILE A 52 -10.79 -2.21 -4.35
CA ILE A 52 -11.55 -3.11 -5.22
C ILE A 52 -11.43 -4.54 -4.70
N PRO A 53 -12.54 -5.17 -4.27
CA PRO A 53 -12.51 -6.53 -3.72
C PRO A 53 -12.16 -7.55 -4.80
N MET A 54 -11.56 -8.67 -4.37
CA MET A 54 -11.29 -9.79 -5.26
C MET A 54 -12.58 -10.33 -5.87
N GLY A 55 -12.53 -10.71 -7.14
CA GLY A 55 -13.71 -11.20 -7.83
C GLY A 55 -13.40 -11.70 -9.22
N SER A 56 -14.44 -12.22 -9.87
CA SER A 56 -14.41 -12.55 -11.29
C SER A 56 -15.46 -11.74 -12.03
N TYR A 57 -15.11 -11.30 -13.24
CA TYR A 57 -16.04 -10.60 -14.12
C TYR A 57 -15.84 -11.08 -15.56
N ASN A 58 -16.87 -10.92 -16.38
CA ASN A 58 -16.79 -11.21 -17.81
C ASN A 58 -16.27 -9.96 -18.53
N MET A 59 -15.04 -10.05 -19.04
CA MET A 59 -14.40 -9.01 -19.82
C MET A 59 -14.71 -9.20 -21.31
N GLY A 60 -15.07 -8.11 -22.00
CA GLY A 60 -15.32 -8.10 -23.43
C GLY A 60 -16.77 -7.79 -23.77
N ALA A 61 -17.07 -7.72 -25.07
CA ALA A 61 -18.40 -7.40 -25.54
C ALA A 61 -19.39 -8.50 -25.19
N SER A 62 -20.50 -8.13 -24.55
CA SER A 62 -21.61 -9.05 -24.27
C SER A 62 -22.65 -9.08 -25.40
N ASP A 63 -22.69 -8.04 -26.24
CA ASP A 63 -23.48 -7.95 -27.47
C ASP A 63 -22.73 -7.05 -28.46
N GLU A 64 -22.41 -7.56 -29.65
CA GLU A 64 -21.80 -6.80 -30.76
C GLU A 64 -22.54 -7.17 -32.05
N ASP A 65 -23.53 -6.35 -32.41
CA ASP A 65 -24.20 -6.38 -33.70
C ASP A 65 -23.61 -5.29 -34.62
N VAL A 66 -22.28 -5.21 -34.66
CA VAL A 66 -21.53 -4.31 -35.55
C VAL A 66 -20.81 -5.17 -36.60
N PRO A 67 -21.25 -5.19 -37.86
CA PRO A 67 -20.80 -6.16 -38.87
C PRO A 67 -19.29 -6.14 -39.22
N TYR A 68 -18.55 -5.14 -38.73
CA TYR A 68 -17.12 -4.94 -38.99
C TYR A 68 -16.33 -4.56 -37.72
N GLY A 69 -16.92 -4.70 -36.52
CA GLY A 69 -16.19 -4.53 -35.27
C GLY A 69 -15.27 -5.73 -35.03
N GLN A 70 -14.00 -5.49 -34.64
CA GLN A 70 -13.19 -6.55 -34.04
C GLN A 70 -13.79 -6.88 -32.66
N SER A 71 -14.83 -7.72 -32.63
CA SER A 71 -15.38 -8.19 -31.36
C SER A 71 -14.45 -9.26 -30.79
N ASN A 72 -13.77 -8.90 -29.71
CA ASN A 72 -13.03 -9.88 -28.92
C ASN A 72 -14.06 -10.73 -28.14
N PRO A 73 -13.94 -12.06 -28.14
CA PRO A 73 -14.86 -12.92 -27.40
C PRO A 73 -14.81 -12.59 -25.90
N SER A 74 -15.97 -12.64 -25.24
CA SER A 74 -16.04 -12.42 -23.81
C SER A 74 -15.26 -13.52 -23.06
N LYS A 75 -14.46 -13.12 -22.07
CA LYS A 75 -13.64 -14.01 -21.25
C LYS A 75 -13.89 -13.71 -19.78
N THR A 76 -14.08 -14.74 -18.97
CA THR A 76 -14.14 -14.58 -17.52
C THR A 76 -12.72 -14.39 -16.97
N VAL A 77 -12.47 -13.25 -16.34
CA VAL A 77 -11.19 -12.90 -15.72
C VAL A 77 -11.40 -12.83 -14.22
N SER A 78 -10.51 -13.47 -13.47
CA SER A 78 -10.41 -13.33 -12.01
C SER A 78 -9.30 -12.34 -11.67
N VAL A 79 -9.60 -11.34 -10.86
CA VAL A 79 -8.65 -10.32 -10.42
C VAL A 79 -8.53 -10.39 -8.90
N GLN A 80 -7.30 -10.28 -8.40
CA GLN A 80 -7.05 -10.18 -6.96
C GLN A 80 -7.52 -8.82 -6.44
N ALA A 81 -7.61 -8.65 -5.12
CA ALA A 81 -7.95 -7.34 -4.56
C ALA A 81 -6.82 -6.34 -4.79
N PHE A 82 -7.15 -5.09 -5.13
CA PHE A 82 -6.19 -4.00 -5.36
C PHE A 82 -6.85 -2.64 -5.16
N TYR A 83 -6.04 -1.58 -5.17
CA TYR A 83 -6.51 -0.19 -5.08
C TYR A 83 -6.55 0.46 -6.46
N MET A 84 -7.60 1.25 -6.72
CA MET A 84 -7.77 2.01 -7.95
C MET A 84 -8.08 3.47 -7.61
N ASP A 85 -7.51 4.41 -8.35
CA ASP A 85 -7.79 5.84 -8.19
C ASP A 85 -9.30 6.12 -8.31
N GLU A 86 -9.84 6.96 -7.42
CA GLU A 86 -11.25 7.33 -7.42
C GLU A 86 -11.63 8.18 -8.65
N THR A 87 -10.69 9.00 -9.12
CA THR A 87 -10.85 9.89 -10.27
C THR A 87 -9.65 9.79 -11.19
N GLU A 88 -9.83 10.17 -12.46
CA GLU A 88 -8.70 10.35 -13.37
C GLU A 88 -7.71 11.40 -12.82
N ILE A 89 -6.43 11.21 -13.10
CA ILE A 89 -5.37 12.16 -12.72
C ILE A 89 -5.67 13.54 -13.31
N THR A 90 -5.80 14.53 -12.44
CA THR A 90 -6.06 15.91 -12.84
C THR A 90 -4.78 16.56 -13.38
N ASN A 91 -4.96 17.58 -14.23
CA ASN A 91 -3.83 18.39 -14.72
C ASN A 91 -2.97 18.99 -13.59
N ASN A 92 -3.57 19.27 -12.43
CA ASN A 92 -2.85 19.83 -11.30
C ASN A 92 -1.96 18.79 -10.60
N GLU A 93 -2.49 17.58 -10.37
CA GLU A 93 -1.70 16.46 -9.83
C GLU A 93 -0.57 16.06 -10.78
N TYR A 94 -0.83 16.06 -12.09
CA TYR A 94 0.22 15.82 -13.07
C TYR A 94 1.33 16.87 -13.00
N ARG A 95 1.00 18.15 -12.82
CA ARG A 95 2.01 19.22 -12.62
C ARG A 95 2.81 19.01 -11.34
N GLN A 96 2.17 18.59 -10.25
CA GLN A 96 2.87 18.26 -9.01
C GLN A 96 3.92 17.16 -9.26
N PHE A 97 3.56 16.10 -9.96
CA PHE A 97 4.52 15.06 -10.37
C PHE A 97 5.68 15.64 -11.19
N VAL A 98 5.38 16.46 -12.20
CA VAL A 98 6.43 17.08 -13.03
C VAL A 98 7.36 17.96 -12.20
N TYR A 99 6.85 18.74 -11.25
CA TYR A 99 7.68 19.54 -10.35
C TYR A 99 8.56 18.65 -9.47
N TRP A 100 8.01 17.58 -8.90
CA TRP A 100 8.81 16.62 -8.12
C TRP A 100 9.95 16.00 -8.93
N VAL A 101 9.69 15.62 -10.19
CA VAL A 101 10.73 15.06 -11.07
C VAL A 101 11.76 16.13 -11.43
N LYS A 102 11.32 17.33 -11.82
CA LYS A 102 12.21 18.46 -12.11
C LYS A 102 13.13 18.77 -10.92
N ASP A 103 12.55 18.86 -9.73
CA ASP A 103 13.27 19.16 -8.49
C ASP A 103 14.23 18.02 -8.13
N SER A 104 13.81 16.76 -8.29
CA SER A 104 14.70 15.60 -8.05
C SER A 104 15.99 15.66 -8.87
N ILE A 105 15.87 15.99 -10.16
CA ILE A 105 17.00 16.05 -11.09
C ILE A 105 17.87 17.27 -10.74
N ALA A 106 17.25 18.41 -10.48
CA ALA A 106 17.96 19.63 -10.12
C ALA A 106 18.77 19.46 -8.82
N HIS A 107 18.20 18.83 -7.79
CA HIS A 107 18.90 18.50 -6.55
C HIS A 107 20.15 17.64 -6.79
N VAL A 108 20.03 16.61 -7.64
CA VAL A 108 21.17 15.74 -7.98
C VAL A 108 22.26 16.54 -8.68
N ILE A 109 21.91 17.34 -9.69
CA ILE A 109 22.88 18.16 -10.43
C ILE A 109 23.58 19.16 -9.52
N LEU A 110 22.82 19.92 -8.73
CA LEU A 110 23.38 20.93 -7.82
C LEU A 110 24.23 20.29 -6.72
N GLY A 111 23.81 19.13 -6.22
CA GLY A 111 24.56 18.33 -5.26
C GLY A 111 25.91 17.83 -5.79
N GLU A 112 25.95 17.38 -7.05
CA GLU A 112 27.17 16.89 -7.71
C GLU A 112 28.15 18.01 -8.07
N LEU A 113 27.67 19.23 -8.31
CA LEU A 113 28.54 20.39 -8.55
C LEU A 113 29.43 20.73 -7.34
N GLY A 114 29.06 20.28 -6.14
CA GLY A 114 29.94 20.18 -4.97
C GLY A 114 30.33 21.50 -4.30
N ASP A 115 29.76 22.63 -4.73
CA ASP A 115 30.01 23.94 -4.13
C ASP A 115 28.85 24.35 -3.21
N GLU A 116 28.97 24.00 -1.93
CA GLU A 116 27.94 24.26 -0.91
C GLU A 116 27.74 25.75 -0.63
N GLU A 117 28.78 26.57 -0.79
CA GLU A 117 28.69 28.01 -0.52
C GLU A 117 27.83 28.71 -1.57
N ILE A 118 27.89 28.22 -2.81
CA ILE A 118 27.15 28.79 -3.94
C ILE A 118 25.79 28.11 -4.12
N PHE A 119 25.72 26.79 -4.01
CA PHE A 119 24.53 26.01 -4.36
C PHE A 119 23.80 25.41 -3.15
N GLY A 120 24.30 25.54 -1.92
CA GLY A 120 23.65 24.95 -0.75
C GLY A 120 23.77 23.42 -0.69
N ASN A 121 23.06 22.82 0.28
CA ASN A 121 23.19 21.40 0.63
C ASN A 121 22.08 20.55 0.03
N HIS A 122 22.12 20.31 -1.28
CA HIS A 122 21.07 19.55 -1.99
C HIS A 122 21.16 18.02 -1.87
N LEU A 123 22.25 17.48 -1.30
CA LEU A 123 22.40 16.06 -0.94
C LEU A 123 22.50 15.92 0.57
N LYS A 124 22.02 14.80 1.12
CA LYS A 124 22.18 14.50 2.54
C LYS A 124 23.65 14.31 2.86
N ARG A 125 24.09 14.84 4.00
CA ARG A 125 25.47 14.72 4.48
C ARG A 125 25.55 14.02 5.82
N ASN A 126 26.69 13.41 6.10
CA ASN A 126 27.00 12.82 7.39
C ASN A 126 27.47 13.93 8.39
N LYS A 127 27.82 13.53 9.61
CA LYS A 127 28.29 14.48 10.65
C LYS A 127 29.66 15.10 10.34
N ASP A 128 30.45 14.43 9.51
CA ASP A 128 31.80 14.83 9.13
C ASP A 128 31.78 15.82 7.95
N GLY A 129 30.61 16.00 7.33
CA GLY A 129 30.38 16.92 6.22
C GLY A 129 30.44 16.26 4.84
N ASP A 130 30.75 14.97 4.72
CA ASP A 130 30.76 14.29 3.42
C ASP A 130 29.33 13.91 2.97
N PRO A 131 29.05 13.86 1.65
CA PRO A 131 27.80 13.31 1.13
C PRO A 131 27.53 11.91 1.69
N TYR A 132 26.30 11.68 2.11
CA TYR A 132 25.88 10.38 2.60
C TYR A 132 25.75 9.42 1.42
N GLU A 133 26.59 8.41 1.38
CA GLU A 133 26.56 7.38 0.34
C GLU A 133 25.78 6.16 0.84
N VAL A 134 24.80 5.73 0.06
CA VAL A 134 24.04 4.50 0.35
C VAL A 134 24.25 3.53 -0.80
N MET A 135 24.39 2.25 -0.47
CA MET A 135 24.42 1.20 -1.47
C MET A 135 23.02 0.59 -1.59
N GLU A 136 22.39 0.78 -2.74
CA GLU A 136 21.13 0.14 -3.09
C GLU A 136 21.30 -0.59 -4.41
N GLN A 137 20.90 -1.87 -4.44
CA GLN A 137 21.01 -2.73 -5.63
C GLN A 137 22.41 -2.80 -6.26
N GLY A 138 23.46 -2.60 -5.47
CA GLY A 138 24.85 -2.64 -5.94
C GLY A 138 25.34 -1.36 -6.63
N GLN A 139 24.57 -0.28 -6.57
CA GLN A 139 24.99 1.06 -6.99
C GLN A 139 25.07 1.98 -5.77
N ILE A 140 26.06 2.89 -5.79
CA ILE A 140 26.16 3.95 -4.80
C ILE A 140 25.20 5.06 -5.22
N HIS A 141 24.34 5.48 -4.30
CA HIS A 141 23.44 6.62 -4.48
C HIS A 141 23.60 7.62 -3.34
N ASN A 142 23.58 8.90 -3.69
CA ASN A 142 23.61 10.00 -2.74
C ASN A 142 22.16 10.48 -2.57
N PRO A 143 21.52 10.31 -1.40
CA PRO A 143 20.13 10.69 -1.24
C PRO A 143 19.98 12.20 -1.21
N ILE A 144 18.92 12.67 -1.87
CA ILE A 144 18.56 14.07 -1.98
C ILE A 144 18.18 14.63 -0.60
N ASN A 145 18.61 15.87 -0.34
CA ASN A 145 18.10 16.68 0.75
C ASN A 145 16.89 17.51 0.29
N TRP A 146 15.70 16.97 0.54
CA TRP A 146 14.43 17.63 0.18
C TRP A 146 14.07 18.83 1.06
N ASP A 147 14.78 19.03 2.16
CA ASP A 147 14.55 20.17 3.05
C ASP A 147 15.19 21.45 2.49
N GLU A 148 16.14 21.32 1.55
CA GLU A 148 16.81 22.45 0.90
C GLU A 148 15.96 22.96 -0.28
N PRO A 149 15.42 24.18 -0.26
CA PRO A 149 14.65 24.69 -1.37
C PRO A 149 15.54 25.01 -2.57
N ILE A 150 15.09 24.67 -3.79
CA ILE A 150 15.74 25.14 -5.01
C ILE A 150 15.15 26.51 -5.37
N LEU A 151 16.01 27.53 -5.40
CA LEU A 151 15.64 28.85 -5.90
C LEU A 151 15.69 28.83 -7.42
N TYR A 152 14.54 28.61 -8.05
CA TYR A 152 14.38 28.61 -9.50
C TYR A 152 14.35 30.01 -10.14
N ASP A 153 14.77 31.04 -9.39
CA ASP A 153 14.32 32.42 -9.61
C ASP A 153 14.36 32.88 -11.08
N ASP A 154 13.18 33.30 -11.56
CA ASP A 154 12.96 33.92 -12.87
C ASP A 154 13.02 35.46 -12.72
N THR A 155 13.94 36.00 -11.92
CA THR A 155 14.20 37.45 -11.95
C THR A 155 15.01 37.81 -13.19
N ASP A 156 14.35 37.80 -14.34
CA ASP A 156 14.35 39.03 -15.13
C ASP A 156 13.35 39.98 -14.45
N ASP A 157 13.78 40.56 -13.33
CA ASP A 157 13.11 41.67 -12.63
C ASP A 157 12.94 42.94 -13.51
N SER A 158 13.19 42.86 -14.82
CA SER A 158 13.09 43.99 -15.76
C SER A 158 11.73 44.14 -16.45
N GLU A 159 10.81 43.18 -16.38
CA GLU A 159 9.57 43.26 -17.21
C GLU A 159 8.30 43.68 -16.46
N ASN A 160 8.23 43.56 -15.13
CA ASN A 160 7.00 43.89 -14.38
C ASN A 160 6.93 45.30 -13.80
N GLU A 161 7.92 46.17 -14.06
CA GLU A 161 7.90 47.59 -13.65
C GLU A 161 7.48 48.55 -14.78
N SER A 162 7.10 48.04 -15.95
CA SER A 162 6.71 48.88 -17.11
C SER A 162 5.20 49.01 -17.37
N THR A 163 4.34 48.39 -16.55
CA THR A 163 2.88 48.46 -16.73
C THR A 163 2.11 48.93 -15.49
N VAL A 164 2.64 49.94 -14.80
CA VAL A 164 1.81 50.80 -13.93
C VAL A 164 2.21 52.27 -14.12
N THR A 165 1.70 52.87 -15.20
CA THR A 165 1.46 54.31 -15.32
C THR A 165 0.16 54.54 -16.07
#